data_AF-A0A3D5N335-F1
#
_entry.id   AF-A0A3D5N335-F1
#
_cell.length_a   1.000
_cell.length_b   1.000
_cell.length_c   1.000
_cell.angle_alpha   90.00
_cell.angle_beta   90.00
_cell.angle_gamma   90.00
#
_symmetry.space_group_name_H-M   'P 1'
#
loop_
_entity.id
_entity.type
_entity.pdbx_description
1 polymer ?
#
loop_
_entity_poly.entity_id
_entity_poly.type
_entity_poly.pdbx_seq_one_letter_code
_entity_poly.pdbx_strand_id
1 'polypeptide(L)'
;GVYETADGYIAIAMGKLEIVAQITSIGTGITTMDAFKQRDEIKASLAARLKTSSSADWMEKFVANDIWAAPVMDWDGVVESGILQNLDMVQDIRRGDVEMKTTKLPLRIDGSRPASSKAAPELGEANDLLESGW
;
A
#
# COMPACT_ATOMS: atom_id res chain seq x y z
N GLY A 1 -13.89 1.17 -2.98
CA GLY A 1 -13.79 0.02 -3.91
C GLY A 1 -12.51 0.14 -4.71
N VAL A 2 -12.22 -0.85 -5.55
CA VAL A 2 -11.14 -0.79 -6.52
C VAL A 2 -11.73 -0.51 -7.89
N TYR A 3 -11.17 0.45 -8.62
CA TYR A 3 -11.70 0.93 -9.89
C TYR A 3 -10.58 0.98 -10.92
N GLU A 4 -10.90 0.53 -12.13
CA GLU A 4 -10.04 0.64 -13.29
C GLU A 4 -9.95 2.11 -13.73
N THR A 5 -8.76 2.50 -14.17
CA THR A 5 -8.44 3.81 -14.75
C THR A 5 -7.91 3.60 -16.17
N ALA A 6 -7.44 4.65 -16.84
CA ALA A 6 -6.92 4.52 -18.20
C ALA A 6 -5.65 3.65 -18.30
N ASP A 7 -4.88 3.52 -17.22
CA ASP A 7 -3.56 2.90 -17.20
C ASP A 7 -3.32 1.93 -16.03
N GLY A 8 -4.33 1.67 -15.21
CA GLY A 8 -4.19 0.83 -14.03
C GLY A 8 -5.43 0.82 -13.15
N TYR A 9 -5.25 0.76 -11.83
CA TYR A 9 -6.34 0.73 -10.87
C TYR A 9 -6.07 1.63 -9.67
N ILE A 10 -7.14 2.18 -9.11
CA ILE A 10 -7.11 2.93 -7.86
C ILE A 10 -8.08 2.33 -6.85
N ALA A 11 -7.62 2.20 -5.60
CA ALA A 11 -8.45 1.88 -4.46
C ALA A 11 -8.92 3.18 -3.81
N ILE A 12 -10.23 3.32 -3.59
CA ILE A 12 -10.83 4.48 -2.92
C ILE A 12 -11.63 3.99 -1.70
N ALA A 13 -11.40 4.59 -0.54
CA ALA A 13 -12.08 4.28 0.71
C ALA A 13 -12.70 5.53 1.35
N MET A 14 -13.79 5.35 2.09
CA MET A 14 -14.38 6.33 3.02
C MET A 14 -14.53 7.77 2.48
N GLY A 15 -14.75 7.94 1.17
CA GLY A 15 -14.99 9.24 0.56
C GLY A 15 -16.42 9.72 0.77
N LYS A 16 -16.59 11.00 1.14
CA LYS A 16 -17.89 11.67 1.08
C LYS A 16 -18.34 11.72 -0.38
N LEU A 17 -19.54 11.21 -0.67
CA LEU A 17 -20.03 11.09 -2.04
C LEU A 17 -20.11 12.45 -2.74
N GLU A 18 -20.37 13.53 -2.00
CA GLU A 18 -20.39 14.90 -2.50
C GLU A 18 -19.03 15.30 -3.09
N ILE A 19 -17.96 15.06 -2.34
CA ILE A 19 -16.59 15.43 -2.75
C ILE A 19 -16.15 14.54 -3.92
N VAL A 20 -16.41 13.23 -3.83
CA VAL A 20 -16.09 12.30 -4.91
C VAL A 20 -16.83 12.70 -6.20
N ALA A 21 -18.13 13.00 -6.12
CA ALA A 21 -18.93 13.45 -7.25
C ALA A 21 -18.40 14.74 -7.87
N GLN A 22 -17.95 15.69 -7.05
CA GLN A 22 -17.36 16.95 -7.52
C GLN A 22 -16.04 16.71 -8.27
N ILE A 23 -15.10 15.98 -7.67
CA ILE A 23 -13.78 15.68 -8.25
C ILE A 23 -13.91 14.96 -9.59
N THR A 24 -14.82 13.99 -9.64
CA THR A 24 -15.01 13.13 -10.80
C THR A 24 -16.06 13.67 -11.77
N SER A 25 -16.84 14.69 -11.42
CA SER A 25 -17.85 15.31 -12.28
C SER A 25 -18.93 14.34 -12.79
N ILE A 26 -19.27 13.30 -12.03
CA ILE A 26 -20.31 12.29 -12.37
C ILE A 26 -21.75 12.78 -12.13
N GLY A 27 -21.91 14.06 -11.82
CA GLY A 27 -23.19 14.67 -11.45
C GLY A 27 -23.52 14.44 -9.97
N THR A 28 -24.38 15.29 -9.42
CA THR A 28 -24.76 15.26 -8.01
C THR A 28 -25.84 14.21 -7.69
N GLY A 29 -26.35 13.47 -8.68
CA GLY A 29 -27.38 12.45 -8.45
C GLY A 29 -26.96 11.37 -7.45
N ILE A 30 -25.66 11.04 -7.40
CA ILE A 30 -25.13 10.05 -6.44
C ILE A 30 -25.09 10.58 -5.00
N THR A 31 -25.13 11.89 -4.77
CA THR A 31 -24.99 12.47 -3.42
C THR A 31 -26.25 12.32 -2.59
N THR A 32 -27.40 12.12 -3.24
CA THR A 32 -28.67 11.86 -2.56
C THR A 32 -28.96 10.37 -2.38
N MET A 33 -28.10 9.50 -2.92
CA MET A 33 -28.27 8.05 -2.84
C MET A 33 -27.84 7.50 -1.49
N ASP A 34 -28.49 6.41 -1.07
CA ASP A 34 -28.03 5.64 0.08
C ASP A 34 -26.76 4.87 -0.30
N ALA A 35 -25.63 5.27 0.28
CA ALA A 35 -24.32 4.73 -0.04
C ALA A 35 -24.18 3.21 0.18
N PHE A 36 -25.04 2.61 1.01
CA PHE A 36 -25.02 1.18 1.30
C PHE A 36 -26.00 0.40 0.44
N LYS A 37 -27.23 0.88 0.31
CA LYS A 37 -28.28 0.20 -0.48
C LYS A 37 -28.05 0.33 -1.99
N GLN A 38 -27.57 1.50 -2.44
CA GLN A 38 -27.35 1.82 -3.85
C GLN A 38 -25.87 1.77 -4.24
N ARG A 39 -25.05 1.08 -3.43
CA ARG A 39 -23.60 1.02 -3.61
C ARG A 39 -23.17 0.57 -5.01
N ASP A 40 -23.92 -0.33 -5.64
CA ASP A 40 -23.56 -0.92 -6.93
C ASP A 40 -23.79 0.10 -8.06
N GLU A 41 -24.86 0.88 -8.00
CA GLU A 41 -25.14 1.99 -8.92
C GLU A 41 -24.08 3.09 -8.79
N ILE A 42 -23.79 3.53 -7.56
CA ILE A 42 -22.75 4.52 -7.27
C ILE A 42 -21.38 4.05 -7.79
N LYS A 43 -21.02 2.79 -7.53
CA LYS A 43 -19.77 2.20 -8.00
C LYS A 43 -19.71 2.13 -9.52
N ALA A 44 -20.80 1.82 -10.20
CA ALA A 44 -20.84 1.74 -11.66
C ALA A 44 -20.59 3.12 -12.29
N SER A 45 -21.24 4.19 -11.79
CA SER A 45 -20.99 5.55 -12.25
C SER A 45 -19.54 5.97 -12.03
N LEU A 46 -18.99 5.68 -10.84
CA LEU A 46 -17.60 6.00 -10.52
C LEU A 46 -16.61 5.22 -11.39
N ALA A 47 -16.83 3.92 -11.58
CA ALA A 47 -16.00 3.08 -12.45
C ALA A 47 -15.96 3.59 -13.89
N ALA A 48 -17.12 3.96 -14.46
CA ALA A 48 -17.21 4.50 -15.81
C ALA A 48 -16.39 5.79 -15.95
N ARG A 49 -16.40 6.65 -14.92
CA ARG A 49 -15.69 7.91 -14.95
C ARG A 49 -14.19 7.76 -14.75
N LEU A 50 -13.76 6.91 -13.82
CA LEU A 50 -12.33 6.75 -13.50
C LEU A 50 -11.52 6.17 -14.66
N LYS A 51 -12.14 5.39 -15.56
CA LYS A 51 -11.51 4.92 -16.81
C LYS A 51 -11.05 6.02 -17.76
N THR A 52 -11.48 7.27 -17.57
CA THR A 52 -11.25 8.37 -18.52
C THR A 52 -9.97 9.19 -18.28
N SER A 53 -9.20 8.90 -17.22
CA SER A 53 -7.92 9.56 -16.90
C SER A 53 -6.95 8.55 -16.32
N SER A 54 -5.67 8.91 -16.28
CA SER A 54 -4.63 8.09 -15.62
C SER A 54 -4.86 7.97 -14.12
N SER A 55 -4.28 6.92 -13.52
CA SER A 55 -4.24 6.75 -12.07
C SER A 55 -3.60 7.96 -11.39
N ALA A 56 -2.53 8.52 -11.98
CA ALA A 56 -1.82 9.68 -11.44
C ALA A 56 -2.70 10.94 -11.39
N ASP A 57 -3.43 11.26 -12.46
CA ASP A 57 -4.31 12.44 -12.51
C ASP A 57 -5.42 12.35 -11.45
N TRP A 58 -5.97 11.15 -11.24
CA TRP A 58 -6.99 10.95 -10.22
C TRP A 58 -6.41 11.03 -8.82
N MET A 59 -5.24 10.44 -8.58
CA MET A 59 -4.55 10.51 -7.31
C MET A 59 -4.25 11.95 -6.90
N GLU A 60 -3.75 12.79 -7.81
CA GLU A 60 -3.49 14.21 -7.53
C GLU A 60 -4.76 14.91 -7.03
N LYS A 61 -5.88 14.73 -7.74
CA LYS A 61 -7.16 15.35 -7.37
C LYS A 61 -7.72 14.82 -6.06
N PHE A 62 -7.62 13.50 -5.83
CA PHE A 62 -8.12 12.88 -4.60
C PHE A 62 -7.30 13.31 -3.39
N VAL A 63 -5.98 13.29 -3.47
CA VAL A 63 -5.08 13.73 -2.38
C VAL A 63 -5.28 15.21 -2.07
N ALA A 64 -5.42 16.07 -3.08
CA ALA A 64 -5.67 17.50 -2.90
C ALA A 64 -6.99 17.82 -2.16
N ASN A 65 -7.92 16.85 -2.12
CA ASN A 65 -9.23 16.98 -1.49
C ASN A 65 -9.42 16.03 -0.29
N ASP A 66 -8.32 15.50 0.27
CA ASP A 66 -8.32 14.62 1.45
C ASP A 66 -9.19 13.35 1.26
N ILE A 67 -9.27 12.84 0.03
CA ILE A 67 -9.91 11.56 -0.26
C ILE A 67 -8.89 10.44 -0.10
N TRP A 68 -9.27 9.42 0.68
CA TRP A 68 -8.43 8.26 0.92
C TRP A 68 -8.43 7.38 -0.33
N ALA A 69 -7.44 7.62 -1.18
CA ALA A 69 -7.18 6.87 -2.39
C ALA A 69 -5.73 6.38 -2.42
N ALA A 70 -5.49 5.28 -3.12
CA ALA A 70 -4.15 4.78 -3.39
C ALA A 70 -4.12 4.08 -4.77
N PRO A 71 -3.00 4.14 -5.50
CA PRO A 71 -2.81 3.29 -6.66
C PRO A 71 -2.73 1.83 -6.21
N VAL A 72 -3.27 0.92 -7.02
CA VAL A 72 -3.06 -0.51 -6.83
C VAL A 72 -1.77 -0.88 -7.56
N MET A 73 -0.78 -1.29 -6.78
CA MET A 73 0.55 -1.66 -7.28
C MET A 73 0.74 -3.17 -7.19
N ASP A 74 1.50 -3.73 -8.13
CA ASP A 74 2.11 -5.04 -7.99
C ASP A 74 3.41 -4.94 -7.17
N TRP A 75 4.13 -6.06 -7.05
CA TRP A 75 5.36 -6.11 -6.26
C TRP A 75 6.47 -5.22 -6.80
N ASP A 76 6.67 -5.21 -8.12
CA ASP A 76 7.70 -4.40 -8.75
C ASP A 76 7.38 -2.92 -8.54
N GLY A 77 6.13 -2.50 -8.74
CA GLY A 77 5.68 -1.14 -8.46
C GLY A 77 5.87 -0.72 -7.00
N VAL A 78 5.59 -1.60 -6.03
CA VAL A 78 5.86 -1.31 -4.61
C VAL A 78 7.36 -1.11 -4.34
N VAL A 79 8.22 -1.95 -4.90
CA VAL A 79 9.67 -1.86 -4.72
C VAL A 79 10.25 -0.60 -5.37
N GLU A 80 9.79 -0.27 -6.58
CA GLU A 80 10.23 0.90 -7.35
C GLU A 80 9.71 2.21 -6.79
N SER A 81 8.54 2.21 -6.12
CA SER A 81 7.96 3.41 -5.51
C SER A 81 8.83 4.05 -4.42
N GLY A 82 9.82 3.33 -3.90
CA GLY A 82 10.67 3.80 -2.81
C GLY A 82 10.00 3.77 -1.43
N ILE A 83 8.72 3.33 -1.33
CA ILE A 83 7.97 3.40 -0.07
C ILE A 83 8.61 2.55 1.04
N LEU A 84 9.16 1.39 0.67
CA LEU A 84 9.81 0.49 1.62
C LEU A 84 11.12 1.08 2.16
N GLN A 85 11.85 1.84 1.35
CA GLN A 85 13.07 2.54 1.73
C GLN A 85 12.74 3.74 2.63
N ASN A 86 11.74 4.54 2.23
CA ASN A 86 11.28 5.71 3.00
C ASN A 86 10.77 5.33 4.39
N LEU A 87 10.11 4.17 4.52
CA LEU A 87 9.60 3.66 5.80
C LEU A 87 10.64 2.87 6.62
N ASP A 88 11.87 2.76 6.11
CA ASP A 88 12.95 1.94 6.65
C ASP A 88 12.51 0.49 6.89
N MET A 89 11.93 -0.16 5.87
CA MET A 89 11.32 -1.49 5.99
C MET A 89 12.17 -2.63 5.44
N VAL A 90 13.32 -2.35 4.83
CA VAL A 90 14.21 -3.35 4.22
C VAL A 90 15.56 -3.40 4.94
N GLN A 91 16.16 -4.58 5.02
CA GLN A 91 17.49 -4.82 5.59
C GLN A 91 18.26 -5.85 4.75
N ASP A 92 19.58 -5.75 4.80
CA ASP A 92 20.49 -6.76 4.25
C ASP A 92 20.97 -7.68 5.38
N ILE A 93 20.85 -8.98 5.16
CA ILE A 93 21.28 -10.04 6.08
C ILE A 93 22.37 -10.89 5.44
N ARG A 94 23.35 -11.31 6.25
CA ARG A 94 24.50 -12.09 5.78
C ARG A 94 24.85 -13.24 6.72
N ARG A 95 25.37 -14.34 6.15
CA ARG A 95 26.02 -15.47 6.86
C ARG A 95 26.98 -16.17 5.90
N GLY A 96 28.29 -16.11 6.17
CA GLY A 96 29.30 -16.61 5.23
C GLY A 96 29.15 -15.93 3.86
N ASP A 97 29.08 -16.72 2.81
CA ASP A 97 28.87 -16.25 1.44
C ASP A 97 27.39 -15.99 1.10
N VAL A 98 26.45 -16.24 2.03
CA VAL A 98 25.02 -15.97 1.84
C VAL A 98 24.74 -14.51 2.15
N GLU A 99 24.21 -13.79 1.17
CA GLU A 99 23.68 -12.42 1.30
C GLU A 99 22.26 -12.35 0.74
N MET A 100 21.37 -11.69 1.46
CA MET A 100 19.97 -11.54 1.06
C MET A 100 19.39 -10.23 1.58
N LYS A 101 18.49 -9.62 0.80
CA LYS A 101 17.65 -8.52 1.24
C LYS A 101 16.32 -9.06 1.74
N THR A 102 15.87 -8.60 2.91
CA THR A 102 14.60 -9.00 3.51
C THR A 102 13.94 -7.83 4.24
N THR A 103 12.75 -8.03 4.79
CA THR A 103 12.02 -7.00 5.53
C THR A 103 12.46 -6.93 6.99
N LYS A 104 12.33 -5.74 7.58
CA LYS A 104 12.48 -5.50 9.03
C LYS A 104 11.16 -5.75 9.75
N LEU A 105 11.20 -5.81 11.08
CA LEU A 105 10.00 -5.83 11.92
C LEU A 105 9.12 -4.61 11.59
N PRO A 106 7.79 -4.74 11.40
CA PRO A 106 6.93 -3.61 11.04
C PRO A 106 6.72 -2.60 12.18
N LEU A 107 7.15 -2.94 13.40
CA LEU A 107 7.03 -2.11 14.59
C LEU A 107 8.27 -1.25 14.85
N ARG A 108 8.06 -0.11 15.51
CA ARG A 108 9.11 0.70 16.13
C ARG A 108 8.95 0.63 17.65
N ILE A 109 10.06 0.46 18.36
CA ILE A 109 10.14 0.49 19.81
C ILE A 109 10.96 1.73 20.16
N ASP A 110 10.35 2.67 20.88
CA ASP A 110 10.95 3.97 21.22
C ASP A 110 11.51 4.72 19.99
N GLY A 111 10.72 4.73 18.90
CA GLY A 111 11.09 5.37 17.62
C GLY A 111 12.09 4.57 16.77
N SER A 112 12.76 3.58 17.35
CA SER A 112 13.76 2.76 16.68
C SER A 112 13.12 1.51 16.07
N ARG A 113 13.46 1.19 14.83
CA ARG A 113 13.05 -0.08 14.22
C ARG A 113 14.12 -1.14 14.48
N PRO A 114 13.82 -2.25 15.17
CA PRO A 114 14.76 -3.34 15.33
C PRO A 114 15.20 -3.90 13.98
N ALA A 115 16.49 -4.17 13.85
CA ALA A 115 17.11 -4.78 12.67
C ALA A 115 18.20 -5.76 13.11
N SER A 116 18.51 -6.73 12.25
CA SER A 116 19.60 -7.68 12.44
C SER A 116 20.28 -7.87 11.10
N SER A 117 21.61 -7.73 11.05
CA SER A 117 22.39 -8.06 9.86
C SER A 117 22.73 -9.55 9.77
N LYS A 118 22.40 -10.34 10.80
CA LYS A 118 22.67 -11.79 10.82
C LYS A 118 21.55 -12.53 10.09
N ALA A 119 21.92 -13.34 9.09
CA ALA A 119 20.98 -14.26 8.46
C ALA A 119 20.64 -15.45 9.39
N ALA A 120 19.66 -16.26 9.00
CA ALA A 120 19.28 -17.46 9.77
C ALA A 120 20.50 -18.37 10.01
N PRO A 121 20.64 -19.00 11.19
CA PRO A 121 21.80 -19.83 11.50
C PRO A 121 21.87 -21.08 10.62
N GLU A 122 23.04 -21.70 10.56
CA GLU A 122 23.17 -23.06 10.02
C GLU A 122 22.58 -24.10 10.97
N LEU A 123 22.27 -25.27 10.42
CA LEU A 123 21.81 -26.39 11.22
C LEU A 123 22.92 -26.77 12.21
N GLY A 124 22.64 -26.63 13.50
CA GLY A 124 23.57 -26.97 14.58
C GLY A 124 24.56 -25.87 14.97
N GLU A 125 24.49 -24.65 14.40
CA GLU A 125 25.44 -23.56 14.68
C GLU A 125 25.54 -23.21 16.19
N ALA A 126 24.46 -23.43 16.94
CA ALA A 126 24.39 -23.13 18.38
C ALA A 126 24.54 -24.36 19.30
N ASN A 127 24.80 -25.56 18.77
CA ASN A 127 24.81 -26.79 19.58
C ASN A 127 25.84 -26.72 20.72
N ASP A 128 27.10 -26.38 20.41
CA ASP A 128 28.18 -26.31 21.40
C ASP A 128 27.88 -25.30 22.51
N LEU A 129 27.30 -24.14 22.17
CA LEU A 129 26.88 -23.12 23.13
C LEU A 129 25.77 -23.63 24.06
N LEU A 130 24.80 -24.36 23.51
CA LEU A 130 23.69 -24.91 24.29
C LEU A 130 24.14 -26.06 25.22
N GLU A 131 25.16 -26.82 24.83
CA GLU A 131 25.74 -27.90 25.64
C GLU A 131 26.68 -27.38 26.74
N SER A 132 27.49 -26.36 26.44
CA SER A 132 28.48 -25.81 27.39
C SER A 132 27.91 -24.78 28.37
N GLY A 133 26.76 -24.18 28.05
CA GLY A 133 26.16 -23.11 28.85
C GLY A 133 26.76 -21.73 28.56
N TRP A 134 26.08 -20.69 29.05
CA TRP A 134 26.48 -19.28 28.91
C TRP A 134 27.51 -18.86 29.95
#